data_AF-A0A5N6XAW4-F1
#
_entry.id   AF-A0A5N6XAW4-F1
#
_cell.length_a   1.000
_cell.length_b   1.000
_cell.length_c   1.000
_cell.angle_alpha   90.00
_cell.angle_beta   90.00
_cell.angle_gamma   90.00
#
_symmetry.space_group_name_H-M   'P 1'
#
loop_
_entity.id
_entity.type
_entity.pdbx_description
1 polymer ?
#
loop_
_entity_poly.entity_id
_entity_poly.type
_entity_poly.pdbx_seq_one_letter_code
_entity_poly.pdbx_strand_id
1 'polypeptide(L)'
;MVQLVPYQPGMLLGQGYNSYLQDLGVQEAAIITETKGTDEGPNEPSSESDEDGGNGEDNDGGESKSPRAQKVFYKYSIVKDYHALRETLNLGAGAAISGWGQSGKVDVEYLDRSEFEESTLTYQVLVYSENQPSTSYKYSFNQAQWDDFKKEPSTDKPQLIYGDRYISDFITGGYFFVRFSIKVHNQSNTKEIEESAELAFQMYGANVQVNQKMKQAVEKIEKHSEVRCFVYQEGGTRFPKKGSVTDDGSESSDFLYIKQQADKFYNEVNNGEHKYRRFAILQAYTTLPNFNESKHFKPYDYRQAEEKSRQLFEDFTLYQSYDTLLTNIRKDRFSGGGAVKEELESKRTDEIEKIRRKVENIAADPAKELSIGFNYLRAEEFYVMVINAIKTVTYIAQSRMTEVGESTSDIALPELSSRATKLFEFQAYDFPDVLGTKVVSFGRSTSDRDSFGCTFGQHIDQFDGWKEESCLWVFPTHLKSIADRTVLVQKSNIKNHIRLELLEKKLKPLFQLYVNVY
;
A
#
# COMPACT_ATOMS: atom_id res chain seq x y z
N MET A 1 9.65 8.38 -26.50
CA MET A 1 8.89 7.40 -25.70
C MET A 1 7.67 8.11 -25.14
N VAL A 2 6.48 7.56 -25.36
CA VAL A 2 5.23 8.11 -24.83
C VAL A 2 5.20 7.88 -23.33
N GLN A 3 4.87 8.92 -22.56
CA GLN A 3 4.75 8.83 -21.09
C GLN A 3 3.29 9.00 -20.72
N LEU A 4 2.79 8.15 -19.81
CA LEU A 4 1.43 8.20 -19.29
C LEU A 4 1.48 8.66 -17.84
N VAL A 5 0.49 9.47 -17.46
CA VAL A 5 0.27 9.87 -16.07
C VAL A 5 -1.23 9.76 -15.75
N PRO A 6 -1.61 9.45 -14.49
CA PRO A 6 -3.01 9.42 -14.08
C PRO A 6 -3.73 10.70 -14.48
N TYR A 7 -4.96 10.57 -14.97
CA TYR A 7 -5.81 11.72 -15.18
C TYR A 7 -6.16 12.35 -13.84
N GLN A 8 -6.12 13.67 -13.78
CA GLN A 8 -6.64 14.46 -12.66
C GLN A 8 -7.66 15.46 -13.20
N PRO A 9 -8.74 15.76 -12.45
CA PRO A 9 -9.68 16.80 -12.83
C PRO A 9 -8.96 18.11 -13.16
N GLY A 10 -9.31 18.73 -14.29
CA GLY A 10 -8.71 19.98 -14.76
C GLY A 10 -7.56 19.82 -15.76
N MET A 11 -7.14 18.59 -16.08
CA MET A 11 -6.20 18.34 -17.17
C MET A 11 -6.82 18.67 -18.54
N LEU A 12 -6.15 19.52 -19.32
CA LEU A 12 -6.58 19.95 -20.66
C LEU A 12 -5.57 19.56 -21.74
N LEU A 13 -6.05 19.34 -22.97
CA LEU A 13 -5.16 19.17 -24.13
C LEU A 13 -4.31 20.42 -24.34
N GLY A 14 -3.05 20.24 -24.70
CA GLY A 14 -2.11 21.32 -24.93
C GLY A 14 -1.56 21.96 -23.66
N GLN A 15 -2.05 21.60 -22.48
CA GLN A 15 -1.57 22.12 -21.21
C GLN A 15 -0.16 21.61 -20.90
N GLY A 16 0.69 22.48 -20.36
CA GLY A 16 1.99 22.12 -19.82
C GLY A 16 1.86 21.22 -18.60
N TYR A 17 2.90 20.43 -18.32
CA TYR A 17 2.83 19.40 -17.30
C TYR A 17 4.21 19.11 -16.70
N ASN A 18 4.28 19.08 -15.36
CA ASN A 18 5.45 18.63 -14.62
C ASN A 18 5.33 17.13 -14.37
N SER A 19 6.09 16.33 -15.10
CA SER A 19 6.00 14.88 -15.05
C SER A 19 6.55 14.23 -13.78
N TYR A 20 7.33 14.98 -12.99
CA TYR A 20 7.92 14.50 -11.73
C TYR A 20 6.99 14.70 -10.52
N LEU A 21 6.41 15.89 -10.40
CA LEU A 21 5.39 16.18 -9.38
C LEU A 21 4.00 15.72 -9.82
N GLN A 22 3.83 15.38 -11.10
CA GLN A 22 2.53 15.10 -11.72
C GLN A 22 1.53 16.26 -11.55
N ASP A 23 2.04 17.49 -11.63
CA ASP A 23 1.27 18.72 -11.45
C ASP A 23 1.05 19.45 -12.79
N LEU A 24 -0.09 20.15 -12.86
CA LEU A 24 -0.49 20.96 -14.01
C LEU A 24 0.42 22.19 -14.17
N GLY A 25 0.85 22.42 -15.41
CA GLY A 25 1.51 23.66 -15.83
C GLY A 25 0.54 24.61 -16.54
N VAL A 26 1.12 25.56 -17.26
CA VAL A 26 0.40 26.60 -18.00
C VAL A 26 -0.55 25.99 -19.03
N GLN A 27 -1.77 26.53 -19.09
CA GLN A 27 -2.75 26.14 -20.11
C GLN A 27 -2.29 26.60 -21.49
N GLU A 28 -2.69 25.86 -22.53
CA GLU A 28 -2.39 26.19 -23.92
C GLU A 28 -0.89 26.35 -24.24
N ALA A 29 -0.01 25.65 -23.52
CA ALA A 29 1.42 25.62 -23.83
C ALA A 29 1.70 25.12 -25.26
N ALA A 30 0.87 24.19 -25.74
CA ALA A 30 0.81 23.73 -27.11
C ALA A 30 -0.62 23.91 -27.67
N ILE A 31 -0.74 24.53 -28.84
CA ILE A 31 -2.01 24.77 -29.53
C ILE A 31 -2.25 23.67 -30.55
N ILE A 32 -3.48 23.18 -30.64
CA ILE A 32 -3.92 22.24 -31.68
C ILE A 32 -4.01 22.99 -33.01
N THR A 33 -3.25 22.56 -34.01
CA THR A 33 -3.17 23.23 -35.33
C THR A 33 -3.94 22.51 -36.43
N GLU A 34 -4.17 21.20 -36.28
CA GLU A 34 -5.03 20.42 -37.16
C GLU A 34 -5.69 19.28 -36.37
N THR A 35 -6.95 19.02 -36.65
CA THR A 35 -7.67 17.79 -36.31
C THR A 35 -7.81 16.95 -37.58
N LYS A 36 -7.15 15.80 -37.66
CA LYS A 36 -7.49 14.83 -38.72
C LYS A 36 -8.87 14.25 -38.40
N GLY A 37 -9.84 14.57 -39.25
CA GLY A 37 -11.27 14.39 -39.00
C GLY A 37 -11.69 13.03 -38.43
N THR A 38 -12.44 13.13 -37.34
CA THR A 38 -13.74 12.47 -37.09
C THR A 38 -14.49 13.43 -36.17
N ASP A 39 -15.70 13.83 -36.57
CA ASP A 39 -16.60 14.72 -35.81
C ASP A 39 -16.88 14.19 -34.40
N GLU A 40 -16.07 14.55 -33.42
CA GLU A 40 -16.46 14.58 -32.01
C GLU A 40 -15.81 15.82 -31.39
N GLY A 41 -16.60 16.87 -31.19
CA GLY A 41 -16.20 18.04 -30.41
C GLY A 41 -15.85 17.65 -28.96
N PRO A 42 -15.18 18.53 -28.20
CA PRO A 42 -14.80 18.26 -26.82
C PRO A 42 -16.08 18.16 -25.98
N ASN A 43 -16.52 16.95 -25.66
CA ASN A 43 -17.54 16.75 -24.63
C ASN A 43 -16.93 17.14 -23.27
N GLU A 44 -17.19 18.36 -22.85
CA GLU A 44 -17.28 18.70 -21.43
C GLU A 44 -18.42 17.88 -20.80
N PRO A 45 -18.22 17.24 -19.65
CA PRO A 45 -19.33 16.72 -18.88
C PRO A 45 -20.08 17.91 -18.27
N SER A 46 -21.25 18.23 -18.81
CA SER A 46 -22.18 19.17 -18.20
C SER A 46 -22.61 18.65 -16.83
N SER A 47 -22.49 19.51 -15.83
CA SER A 47 -22.98 19.35 -14.47
C SER A 47 -24.45 18.96 -14.41
N GLU A 48 -24.76 18.12 -13.42
CA GLU A 48 -26.10 17.71 -12.99
C GLU A 48 -27.05 18.90 -12.77
N SER A 49 -28.28 18.76 -13.29
CA SER A 49 -29.47 19.37 -12.70
C SER A 49 -30.68 18.48 -13.02
N ASP A 50 -31.28 17.93 -11.96
CA ASP A 50 -32.56 17.23 -11.99
C ASP A 50 -33.71 18.18 -12.39
N GLU A 51 -34.59 17.75 -13.30
CA GLU A 51 -36.02 17.47 -13.05
C GLU A 51 -36.86 17.42 -14.35
N ASP A 52 -37.56 16.28 -14.47
CA ASP A 52 -38.94 16.05 -14.94
C ASP A 52 -39.36 16.12 -16.43
N GLY A 53 -39.80 14.96 -16.93
CA GLY A 53 -41.12 14.77 -17.56
C GLY A 53 -41.31 15.02 -19.06
N GLY A 54 -41.44 13.93 -19.86
CA GLY A 54 -42.22 13.97 -21.11
C GLY A 54 -41.85 12.96 -22.21
N ASN A 55 -42.78 12.05 -22.51
CA ASN A 55 -42.78 11.06 -23.60
C ASN A 55 -42.52 11.63 -25.01
N GLY A 56 -41.86 10.84 -25.87
CA GLY A 56 -41.87 11.00 -27.33
C GLY A 56 -41.11 9.88 -28.05
N GLU A 57 -41.79 9.23 -28.99
CA GLU A 57 -41.44 8.00 -29.71
C GLU A 57 -40.29 8.13 -30.73
N ASP A 58 -39.61 6.98 -30.94
CA ASP A 58 -38.93 6.45 -32.12
C ASP A 58 -38.25 7.37 -33.15
N ASN A 59 -36.93 7.19 -33.31
CA ASN A 59 -36.35 6.97 -34.63
C ASN A 59 -35.04 6.17 -34.57
N ASP A 60 -35.10 4.99 -35.16
CA ASP A 60 -34.00 4.08 -35.45
C ASP A 60 -33.08 4.69 -36.53
N GLY A 61 -31.80 4.77 -36.21
CA GLY A 61 -30.75 5.37 -37.03
C GLY A 61 -29.40 4.87 -36.57
N GLY A 62 -29.21 3.56 -36.64
CA GLY A 62 -27.97 2.89 -36.27
C GLY A 62 -26.77 3.33 -37.11
N GLU A 63 -26.04 4.34 -36.65
CA GLU A 63 -24.62 4.47 -36.97
C GLU A 63 -23.84 3.52 -36.07
N SER A 64 -23.48 2.36 -36.63
CA SER A 64 -22.44 1.50 -36.07
C SER A 64 -21.12 2.26 -36.07
N LYS A 65 -20.86 3.01 -34.98
CA LYS A 65 -19.56 3.59 -34.67
C LYS A 65 -18.57 2.43 -34.60
N SER A 66 -17.62 2.38 -35.53
CA SER A 66 -16.51 1.44 -35.47
C SER A 66 -15.88 1.50 -34.07
N PRO A 67 -15.93 0.44 -33.26
CA PRO A 67 -15.45 0.50 -31.89
C PRO A 67 -13.95 0.76 -31.91
N ARG A 68 -13.50 1.84 -31.25
CA ARG A 68 -12.08 2.02 -30.95
C ARG A 68 -11.60 0.73 -30.31
N ALA A 69 -10.48 0.17 -30.75
CA ALA A 69 -10.00 -1.08 -30.18
C ALA A 69 -9.79 -0.90 -28.67
N GLN A 70 -10.59 -1.61 -27.89
CA GLN A 70 -10.59 -1.56 -26.43
C GLN A 70 -9.85 -2.79 -25.92
N LYS A 71 -8.88 -2.57 -25.03
CA LYS A 71 -8.28 -3.67 -24.26
C LYS A 71 -8.96 -3.72 -22.91
N VAL A 72 -9.39 -4.90 -22.50
CA VAL A 72 -10.00 -5.14 -21.19
C VAL A 72 -9.16 -6.16 -20.44
N PHE A 73 -8.88 -5.87 -19.18
CA PHE A 73 -8.10 -6.71 -18.28
C PHE A 73 -8.92 -7.01 -17.03
N TYR A 74 -8.89 -8.27 -16.60
CA TYR A 74 -9.43 -8.71 -15.32
C TYR A 74 -8.48 -9.73 -14.73
N LYS A 75 -7.74 -9.33 -13.69
CA LYS A 75 -6.69 -10.14 -13.08
C LYS A 75 -6.58 -9.88 -11.58
N TYR A 76 -5.91 -10.78 -10.89
CA TYR A 76 -5.42 -10.57 -9.54
C TYR A 76 -3.91 -10.82 -9.46
N SER A 77 -3.27 -10.31 -8.43
CA SER A 77 -1.86 -10.59 -8.13
C SER A 77 -1.57 -10.44 -6.64
N ILE A 78 -0.63 -11.23 -6.12
CA ILE A 78 -0.02 -10.98 -4.82
C ILE A 78 0.90 -9.75 -4.88
N VAL A 79 0.83 -8.89 -3.87
CA VAL A 79 1.68 -7.72 -3.70
C VAL A 79 2.71 -8.04 -2.63
N LYS A 80 3.97 -8.19 -3.03
CA LYS A 80 5.08 -8.53 -2.12
C LYS A 80 5.96 -7.34 -1.74
N ASP A 81 5.86 -6.28 -2.51
CA ASP A 81 6.66 -5.06 -2.37
C ASP A 81 5.69 -3.88 -2.30
N TYR A 82 5.87 -3.03 -1.30
CA TYR A 82 5.07 -1.83 -1.11
C TYR A 82 5.14 -0.90 -2.34
N HIS A 83 6.27 -0.86 -3.06
CA HIS A 83 6.41 -0.07 -4.27
C HIS A 83 5.38 -0.45 -5.35
N ALA A 84 4.96 -1.72 -5.40
CA ALA A 84 3.98 -2.17 -6.37
C ALA A 84 2.59 -1.55 -6.11
N LEU A 85 2.26 -1.15 -4.88
CA LEU A 85 1.03 -0.40 -4.60
C LEU A 85 1.07 0.96 -5.31
N ARG A 86 2.12 1.77 -5.10
CA ARG A 86 2.28 3.06 -5.78
C ARG A 86 2.22 2.92 -7.32
N GLU A 87 2.83 1.87 -7.86
CA GLU A 87 2.81 1.60 -9.30
C GLU A 87 1.41 1.29 -9.83
N THR A 88 0.57 0.60 -9.05
CA THR A 88 -0.85 0.37 -9.40
C THR A 88 -1.64 1.68 -9.56
N LEU A 89 -1.28 2.73 -8.82
CA LEU A 89 -1.85 4.08 -8.98
C LEU A 89 -1.18 4.90 -10.10
N ASN A 90 -0.13 4.40 -10.74
CA ASN A 90 0.70 5.13 -11.71
C ASN A 90 1.24 6.47 -11.17
N LEU A 91 1.44 6.58 -9.85
CA LEU A 91 1.96 7.78 -9.21
C LEU A 91 3.49 7.77 -9.20
N GLY A 92 4.13 8.87 -9.59
CA GLY A 92 5.57 9.06 -9.41
C GLY A 92 5.93 9.22 -7.93
N ALA A 93 7.19 8.99 -7.55
CA ALA A 93 7.65 9.18 -6.19
C ALA A 93 7.56 10.65 -5.73
N GLY A 94 7.95 11.59 -6.60
CA GLY A 94 7.82 13.02 -6.32
C GLY A 94 6.37 13.47 -6.17
N ALA A 95 5.50 12.99 -7.06
CA ALA A 95 4.06 13.20 -7.01
C ALA A 95 3.42 12.66 -5.72
N ALA A 96 3.74 11.42 -5.35
CA ALA A 96 3.18 10.78 -4.16
C ALA A 96 3.59 11.52 -2.87
N ILE A 97 4.85 11.97 -2.76
CA ILE A 97 5.33 12.71 -1.58
C ILE A 97 4.71 14.11 -1.52
N SER A 98 4.70 14.84 -2.63
CA SER A 98 4.20 16.22 -2.68
C SER A 98 2.69 16.27 -2.48
N GLY A 99 1.94 15.35 -3.10
CA GLY A 99 0.49 15.22 -2.96
C GLY A 99 0.03 14.53 -1.67
N TRP A 100 0.94 14.01 -0.83
CA TRP A 100 0.56 13.25 0.36
C TRP A 100 -0.25 14.08 1.35
N GLY A 101 -1.46 13.61 1.68
CA GLY A 101 -2.40 14.30 2.56
C GLY A 101 -3.13 15.47 1.89
N GLN A 102 -2.90 15.75 0.60
CA GLN A 102 -3.71 16.68 -0.17
C GLN A 102 -4.94 15.95 -0.72
N SER A 103 -6.12 16.44 -0.35
CA SER A 103 -7.39 15.86 -0.79
C SER A 103 -7.43 15.72 -2.32
N GLY A 104 -7.74 14.51 -2.79
CA GLY A 104 -7.91 14.21 -4.22
C GLY A 104 -6.62 14.03 -5.04
N LYS A 105 -5.42 14.20 -4.46
CA LYS A 105 -4.15 13.97 -5.18
C LYS A 105 -3.56 12.58 -4.98
N VAL A 106 -3.62 12.07 -3.75
CA VAL A 106 -3.04 10.78 -3.37
C VAL A 106 -4.02 10.05 -2.47
N ASP A 107 -4.29 8.79 -2.78
CA ASP A 107 -5.09 7.92 -1.91
C ASP A 107 -4.21 7.35 -0.80
N VAL A 108 -4.18 8.05 0.34
CA VAL A 108 -3.36 7.69 1.50
C VAL A 108 -3.85 6.40 2.15
N GLU A 109 -5.14 6.07 2.06
CA GLU A 109 -5.71 4.84 2.60
C GLU A 109 -5.18 3.62 1.83
N TYR A 110 -5.16 3.70 0.49
CA TYR A 110 -4.55 2.68 -0.35
C TYR A 110 -3.03 2.56 -0.21
N LEU A 111 -2.35 3.65 0.09
CA LEU A 111 -0.91 3.67 0.34
C LEU A 111 -0.57 3.52 1.82
N ASP A 112 -1.50 3.11 2.68
CA ASP A 112 -1.21 2.91 4.10
C ASP A 112 -0.09 1.86 4.28
N ARG A 113 1.10 2.34 4.69
CA ARG A 113 2.29 1.51 4.90
C ARG A 113 2.15 0.67 6.16
N SER A 114 1.50 1.19 7.21
CA SER A 114 1.28 0.43 8.45
C SER A 114 0.40 -0.78 8.19
N GLU A 115 -0.70 -0.60 7.45
CA GLU A 115 -1.58 -1.73 7.07
C GLU A 115 -0.84 -2.77 6.21
N PHE A 116 -0.02 -2.32 5.25
CA PHE A 116 0.77 -3.20 4.41
C PHE A 116 1.77 -4.05 5.22
N GLU A 117 2.54 -3.43 6.11
CA GLU A 117 3.56 -4.11 6.94
C GLU A 117 2.95 -5.01 8.02
N GLU A 118 1.75 -4.69 8.51
CA GLU A 118 1.05 -5.54 9.47
C GLU A 118 0.36 -6.75 8.83
N SER A 119 0.04 -6.64 7.54
CA SER A 119 -0.62 -7.70 6.77
C SER A 119 0.31 -8.88 6.55
N THR A 120 -0.22 -10.08 6.70
CA THR A 120 0.51 -11.31 6.36
C THR A 120 0.53 -11.52 4.85
N LEU A 121 -0.59 -11.21 4.18
CA LEU A 121 -0.73 -11.28 2.73
C LEU A 121 -1.42 -10.03 2.21
N THR A 122 -0.90 -9.48 1.13
CA THR A 122 -1.57 -8.43 0.38
C THR A 122 -1.83 -8.92 -1.03
N TYR A 123 -3.09 -8.86 -1.46
CA TYR A 123 -3.51 -9.15 -2.82
C TYR A 123 -4.14 -7.92 -3.43
N GLN A 124 -4.06 -7.82 -4.76
CA GLN A 124 -4.81 -6.85 -5.52
C GLN A 124 -5.63 -7.52 -6.61
N VAL A 125 -6.84 -7.00 -6.82
CA VAL A 125 -7.72 -7.35 -7.94
C VAL A 125 -7.82 -6.11 -8.81
N LEU A 126 -7.67 -6.27 -10.13
CA LEU A 126 -7.76 -5.18 -11.10
C LEU A 126 -8.70 -5.58 -12.23
N VAL A 127 -9.69 -4.71 -12.49
CA VAL A 127 -10.54 -4.74 -13.68
C VAL A 127 -10.39 -3.40 -14.37
N TYR A 128 -9.92 -3.38 -15.61
CA TYR A 128 -9.70 -2.13 -16.30
C TYR A 128 -9.79 -2.22 -17.81
N SER A 129 -10.16 -1.09 -18.42
CA SER A 129 -10.05 -0.91 -19.86
C SER A 129 -9.13 0.24 -20.24
N GLU A 130 -8.59 0.10 -21.44
CA GLU A 130 -7.87 1.12 -22.17
C GLU A 130 -8.42 1.17 -23.60
N ASN A 131 -9.12 2.26 -23.91
CA ASN A 131 -9.55 2.58 -25.26
C ASN A 131 -8.38 3.22 -26.00
N GLN A 132 -8.19 2.87 -27.28
CA GLN A 132 -7.14 3.50 -28.08
C GLN A 132 -7.27 5.04 -28.13
N PRO A 133 -6.14 5.76 -28.01
CA PRO A 133 -6.12 7.21 -28.13
C PRO A 133 -6.47 7.66 -29.55
N SER A 134 -7.03 8.85 -29.67
CA SER A 134 -7.37 9.47 -30.96
C SER A 134 -6.11 10.12 -31.53
N THR A 135 -5.35 9.40 -32.36
CA THR A 135 -4.10 9.93 -32.96
C THR A 135 -4.33 11.00 -34.05
N SER A 136 -5.23 11.96 -33.83
CA SER A 136 -5.68 12.93 -34.83
C SER A 136 -5.15 14.35 -34.63
N TYR A 137 -4.61 14.70 -33.46
CA TYR A 137 -4.18 16.06 -33.16
C TYR A 137 -2.75 16.34 -33.65
N LYS A 138 -2.58 17.45 -34.35
CA LYS A 138 -1.27 18.10 -34.56
C LYS A 138 -1.16 19.30 -33.64
N TYR A 139 0.05 19.54 -33.13
CA TYR A 139 0.33 20.62 -32.19
C TYR A 139 1.42 21.56 -32.69
N SER A 140 1.37 22.82 -32.24
CA SER A 140 2.47 23.78 -32.30
C SER A 140 2.63 24.46 -30.94
N PHE A 141 3.84 24.84 -30.56
CA PHE A 141 4.10 25.62 -29.36
C PHE A 141 3.42 27.01 -29.43
N ASN A 142 2.88 27.48 -28.32
CA ASN A 142 2.17 28.76 -28.25
C ASN A 142 3.14 29.94 -28.22
N GLN A 143 3.55 30.39 -29.41
CA GLN A 143 4.50 31.49 -29.57
C GLN A 143 3.99 32.80 -28.96
N ALA A 144 2.69 33.10 -29.10
CA ALA A 144 2.10 34.33 -28.57
C ALA A 144 2.17 34.38 -27.04
N GLN A 145 1.76 33.30 -26.38
CA GLN A 145 1.86 33.17 -24.92
C GLN A 145 3.31 33.26 -24.44
N TRP A 146 4.25 32.68 -25.18
CA TRP A 146 5.68 32.79 -24.87
C TRP A 146 6.23 34.22 -25.00
N ASP A 147 5.83 34.93 -26.04
CA ASP A 147 6.26 36.30 -26.25
C ASP A 147 5.66 37.26 -25.22
N ASP A 148 4.45 36.98 -24.73
CA ASP A 148 3.85 37.68 -23.59
C ASP A 148 4.56 37.34 -22.28
N PHE A 149 4.82 36.07 -22.02
CA PHE A 149 5.55 35.59 -20.83
C PHE A 149 6.91 36.30 -20.66
N LYS A 150 7.67 36.48 -21.74
CA LYS A 150 8.98 37.15 -21.70
C LYS A 150 8.92 38.66 -21.41
N LYS A 151 7.74 39.29 -21.48
CA LYS A 151 7.60 40.72 -21.15
C LYS A 151 7.65 40.96 -19.65
N GLU A 152 7.42 39.93 -18.83
CA GLU A 152 7.47 40.03 -17.38
C GLU A 152 8.91 39.85 -16.85
N PRO A 153 9.47 40.85 -16.13
CA PRO A 153 10.87 40.85 -15.72
C PRO A 153 11.21 39.91 -14.55
N SER A 154 10.24 39.16 -13.98
CA SER A 154 10.41 38.36 -12.76
C SER A 154 10.39 36.84 -12.96
N THR A 155 10.30 36.36 -14.20
CA THR A 155 9.91 34.97 -14.48
C THR A 155 11.09 34.14 -15.00
N ASP A 156 12.13 34.03 -14.19
CA ASP A 156 13.44 33.46 -14.58
C ASP A 156 13.46 31.92 -14.80
N LYS A 157 12.34 31.23 -14.54
CA LYS A 157 12.28 29.76 -14.61
C LYS A 157 11.04 29.26 -15.37
N PRO A 158 11.02 29.42 -16.70
CA PRO A 158 9.91 28.92 -17.54
C PRO A 158 9.64 27.42 -17.36
N GLN A 159 10.64 26.63 -17.01
CA GLN A 159 10.49 25.19 -16.75
C GLN A 159 9.50 24.88 -15.61
N LEU A 160 9.40 25.75 -14.60
CA LEU A 160 8.48 25.52 -13.47
C LEU A 160 7.04 25.85 -13.82
N ILE A 161 6.83 26.67 -14.86
CA ILE A 161 5.51 27.16 -15.26
C ILE A 161 4.97 26.31 -16.41
N TYR A 162 5.80 26.04 -17.41
CA TYR A 162 5.43 25.19 -18.55
C TYR A 162 5.56 23.69 -18.23
N GLY A 163 6.33 23.33 -17.20
CA GLY A 163 6.70 21.95 -16.95
C GLY A 163 7.71 21.41 -17.96
N ASP A 164 7.94 20.11 -17.95
CA ASP A 164 8.85 19.44 -18.89
C ASP A 164 8.15 18.90 -20.14
N ARG A 165 6.82 18.75 -20.09
CA ARG A 165 5.99 18.14 -21.13
C ARG A 165 4.69 18.88 -21.33
N TYR A 166 3.94 18.50 -22.35
CA TYR A 166 2.56 18.91 -22.56
C TYR A 166 1.63 17.70 -22.71
N ILE A 167 0.36 17.89 -22.37
CA ILE A 167 -0.70 16.89 -22.53
C ILE A 167 -1.12 16.88 -24.00
N SER A 168 -0.90 15.76 -24.68
CA SER A 168 -1.13 15.60 -26.12
C SER A 168 -2.38 14.82 -26.48
N ASP A 169 -2.88 13.98 -25.57
CA ASP A 169 -4.12 13.23 -25.73
C ASP A 169 -4.52 12.59 -24.39
N PHE A 170 -5.65 11.89 -24.35
CA PHE A 170 -6.10 11.10 -23.21
C PHE A 170 -6.40 9.65 -23.62
N ILE A 171 -6.07 8.72 -22.74
CA ILE A 171 -6.58 7.34 -22.78
C ILE A 171 -7.87 7.30 -21.97
N THR A 172 -8.95 6.82 -22.57
CA THR A 172 -10.23 6.63 -21.86
C THR A 172 -10.45 5.17 -21.50
N GLY A 173 -11.32 4.93 -20.51
CA GLY A 173 -11.72 3.60 -20.08
C GLY A 173 -12.38 3.65 -18.71
N GLY A 174 -12.29 2.53 -17.99
CA GLY A 174 -12.67 2.43 -16.57
C GLY A 174 -11.55 1.77 -15.76
N TYR A 175 -11.49 2.10 -14.47
CA TYR A 175 -10.61 1.44 -13.52
C TYR A 175 -11.40 0.98 -12.29
N PHE A 176 -11.33 -0.30 -11.96
CA PHE A 176 -11.77 -0.83 -10.69
C PHE A 176 -10.63 -1.65 -10.12
N PHE A 177 -10.17 -1.30 -8.92
CA PHE A 177 -9.21 -2.13 -8.25
C PHE A 177 -9.50 -2.22 -6.76
N VAL A 178 -9.01 -3.30 -6.17
CA VAL A 178 -9.19 -3.59 -4.77
C VAL A 178 -7.89 -4.08 -4.18
N ARG A 179 -7.50 -3.55 -3.02
CA ARG A 179 -6.47 -4.13 -2.15
C ARG A 179 -7.14 -4.97 -1.08
N PHE A 180 -6.71 -6.21 -0.95
CA PHE A 180 -7.02 -7.08 0.16
C PHE A 180 -5.81 -7.17 1.08
N SER A 181 -6.00 -6.77 2.32
CA SER A 181 -5.01 -6.82 3.40
C SER A 181 -5.45 -7.92 4.37
N ILE A 182 -4.72 -9.04 4.39
CA ILE A 182 -5.07 -10.23 5.17
C ILE A 182 -4.06 -10.38 6.30
N LYS A 183 -4.51 -10.23 7.54
CA LYS A 183 -3.71 -10.36 8.76
C LYS A 183 -4.08 -11.65 9.48
N VAL A 184 -3.22 -12.67 9.39
CA VAL A 184 -3.45 -13.97 10.02
C VAL A 184 -3.33 -13.85 11.54
N HIS A 185 -4.30 -14.39 12.28
CA HIS A 185 -4.29 -14.33 13.75
C HIS A 185 -3.15 -15.16 14.35
N ASN A 186 -3.00 -16.42 13.91
CA ASN A 186 -1.96 -17.33 14.40
C ASN A 186 -0.92 -17.60 13.31
N GLN A 187 0.34 -17.21 13.56
CA GLN A 187 1.45 -17.36 12.63
C GLN A 187 1.74 -18.82 12.22
N SER A 188 1.31 -19.78 13.03
CA SER A 188 1.44 -21.21 12.69
C SER A 188 0.55 -21.61 11.51
N ASN A 189 -0.52 -20.85 11.24
CA ASN A 189 -1.47 -21.11 10.17
C ASN A 189 -1.10 -20.39 8.85
N THR A 190 -0.07 -19.53 8.86
CA THR A 190 0.26 -18.64 7.73
C THR A 190 0.34 -19.38 6.39
N LYS A 191 1.06 -20.50 6.34
CA LYS A 191 1.19 -21.30 5.11
C LYS A 191 -0.15 -21.86 4.62
N GLU A 192 -0.98 -22.32 5.53
CA GLU A 192 -2.29 -22.87 5.20
C GLU A 192 -3.25 -21.78 4.70
N ILE A 193 -3.15 -20.56 5.24
CA ILE A 193 -3.89 -19.39 4.77
C ILE A 193 -3.36 -18.89 3.43
N GLU A 194 -2.04 -18.93 3.18
CA GLU A 194 -1.44 -18.64 1.87
C GLU A 194 -2.03 -19.52 0.77
N GLU A 195 -2.05 -20.84 0.98
CA GLU A 195 -2.62 -21.82 0.04
C GLU A 195 -4.13 -21.57 -0.17
N SER A 196 -4.84 -21.19 0.89
CA SER A 196 -6.27 -20.87 0.82
C SER A 196 -6.51 -19.57 0.06
N ALA A 197 -5.68 -18.54 0.28
CA ALA A 197 -5.75 -17.27 -0.45
C ALA A 197 -5.48 -17.49 -1.93
N GLU A 198 -4.45 -18.26 -2.30
CA GLU A 198 -4.16 -18.56 -3.70
C GLU A 198 -5.37 -19.19 -4.42
N LEU A 199 -6.06 -20.13 -3.76
CA LEU A 199 -7.27 -20.75 -4.30
C LEU A 199 -8.47 -19.79 -4.33
N ALA A 200 -8.68 -18.98 -3.29
CA ALA A 200 -9.78 -18.02 -3.23
C ALA A 200 -9.67 -16.97 -4.34
N PHE A 201 -8.47 -16.38 -4.53
CA PHE A 201 -8.27 -15.31 -5.51
C PHE A 201 -8.39 -15.78 -6.96
N GLN A 202 -8.25 -17.09 -7.24
CA GLN A 202 -8.52 -17.64 -8.58
C GLN A 202 -9.94 -17.35 -9.07
N MET A 203 -10.89 -17.01 -8.19
CA MET A 203 -12.21 -16.57 -8.63
C MET A 203 -12.15 -15.28 -9.45
N TYR A 204 -11.20 -14.38 -9.22
CA TYR A 204 -11.11 -13.10 -9.90
C TYR A 204 -10.51 -13.24 -11.30
N GLY A 205 -11.40 -13.36 -12.29
CA GLY A 205 -11.03 -13.39 -13.70
C GLY A 205 -12.25 -13.40 -14.59
N ALA A 206 -12.03 -13.03 -15.85
CA ALA A 206 -13.09 -12.98 -16.85
C ALA A 206 -13.80 -14.34 -16.97
N ASN A 207 -15.12 -14.34 -16.82
CA ASN A 207 -15.98 -15.52 -16.97
C ASN A 207 -15.69 -16.67 -15.98
N VAL A 208 -15.01 -16.40 -14.87
CA VAL A 208 -14.74 -17.41 -13.83
C VAL A 208 -15.95 -17.55 -12.91
N GLN A 209 -16.48 -18.77 -12.79
CA GLN A 209 -17.55 -19.12 -11.87
C GLN A 209 -17.01 -19.53 -10.50
N VAL A 210 -17.60 -18.99 -9.43
CA VAL A 210 -17.23 -19.33 -8.05
C VAL A 210 -17.69 -20.76 -7.72
N ASN A 211 -16.74 -21.67 -7.51
CA ASN A 211 -17.03 -23.05 -7.12
C ASN A 211 -16.97 -23.27 -5.59
N GLN A 212 -17.38 -24.45 -5.13
CA GLN A 212 -17.44 -24.76 -3.70
C GLN A 212 -16.07 -24.74 -3.00
N LYS A 213 -14.98 -25.13 -3.68
CA LYS A 213 -13.63 -25.10 -3.09
C LYS A 213 -13.16 -23.67 -2.86
N MET A 214 -13.47 -22.76 -3.77
CA MET A 214 -13.17 -21.32 -3.60
C MET A 214 -13.93 -20.74 -2.40
N LYS A 215 -15.22 -21.08 -2.23
CA LYS A 215 -16.02 -20.64 -1.08
C LYS A 215 -15.44 -21.15 0.25
N GLN A 216 -15.07 -22.43 0.32
CA GLN A 216 -14.42 -23.01 1.50
C GLN A 216 -13.07 -22.34 1.81
N ALA A 217 -12.32 -21.96 0.78
CA ALA A 217 -11.06 -21.24 0.95
C ALA A 217 -11.30 -19.83 1.54
N VAL A 218 -12.32 -19.11 1.07
CA VAL A 218 -12.76 -17.82 1.61
C VAL A 218 -13.18 -17.95 3.08
N GLU A 219 -14.09 -18.89 3.40
CA GLU A 219 -14.55 -19.16 4.77
C GLU A 219 -13.38 -19.42 5.72
N LYS A 220 -12.37 -20.14 5.24
CA LYS A 220 -11.18 -20.46 6.02
C LYS A 220 -10.28 -19.25 6.27
N ILE A 221 -10.13 -18.36 5.27
CA ILE A 221 -9.39 -17.10 5.43
C ILE A 221 -10.08 -16.23 6.47
N GLU A 222 -11.39 -15.99 6.31
CA GLU A 222 -12.20 -15.13 7.18
C GLU A 222 -12.29 -15.67 8.62
N LYS A 223 -12.28 -16.99 8.79
CA LYS A 223 -12.28 -17.61 10.13
C LYS A 223 -10.96 -17.42 10.89
N HIS A 224 -9.84 -17.30 10.19
CA HIS A 224 -8.50 -17.35 10.78
C HIS A 224 -7.67 -16.08 10.57
N SER A 225 -8.28 -15.04 9.99
CA SER A 225 -7.61 -13.79 9.65
C SER A 225 -8.56 -12.61 9.76
N GLU A 226 -8.01 -11.44 10.07
CA GLU A 226 -8.66 -10.17 9.80
C GLU A 226 -8.44 -9.81 8.32
N VAL A 227 -9.52 -9.45 7.62
CA VAL A 227 -9.47 -9.05 6.21
C VAL A 227 -9.96 -7.62 6.11
N ARG A 228 -9.14 -6.75 5.51
CA ARG A 228 -9.51 -5.38 5.16
C ARG A 228 -9.46 -5.20 3.66
N CYS A 229 -10.47 -4.56 3.12
CA CYS A 229 -10.59 -4.29 1.69
C CYS A 229 -10.62 -2.79 1.45
N PHE A 230 -9.68 -2.30 0.66
CA PHE A 230 -9.75 -0.97 0.08
C PHE A 230 -10.23 -1.10 -1.37
N VAL A 231 -11.31 -0.40 -1.72
CA VAL A 231 -11.91 -0.42 -3.06
C VAL A 231 -11.79 0.96 -3.68
N TYR A 232 -11.26 1.02 -4.90
CA TYR A 232 -11.22 2.23 -5.71
C TYR A 232 -11.80 1.98 -7.07
N GLN A 233 -12.57 2.95 -7.54
CA GLN A 233 -13.26 2.88 -8.80
C GLN A 233 -13.30 4.25 -9.48
N GLU A 234 -12.96 4.25 -10.77
CA GLU A 234 -13.19 5.34 -11.69
C GLU A 234 -14.03 4.87 -12.88
N GLY A 235 -15.21 5.49 -13.00
CA GLY A 235 -16.18 5.23 -14.04
C GLY A 235 -17.13 4.07 -13.75
N GLY A 236 -18.20 3.96 -14.55
CA GLY A 236 -19.23 2.92 -14.39
C GLY A 236 -20.13 3.10 -13.18
N THR A 237 -20.90 2.05 -12.85
CA THR A 237 -21.81 2.09 -11.70
C THR A 237 -21.02 2.14 -10.40
N ARG A 238 -21.20 3.18 -9.58
CA ARG A 238 -20.65 3.18 -8.22
C ARG A 238 -21.34 2.11 -7.39
N PHE A 239 -20.56 1.19 -6.85
CA PHE A 239 -21.10 0.19 -5.94
C PHE A 239 -21.20 0.76 -4.52
N PRO A 240 -22.28 0.47 -3.78
CA PRO A 240 -22.37 0.86 -2.40
C PRO A 240 -21.20 0.23 -1.61
N LYS A 241 -20.63 0.99 -0.67
CA LYS A 241 -19.87 0.38 0.42
C LYS A 241 -20.82 -0.58 1.13
N LYS A 242 -20.37 -1.79 1.45
CA LYS A 242 -21.18 -2.85 2.04
C LYS A 242 -22.08 -2.27 3.15
N GLY A 243 -23.39 -2.25 2.89
CA GLY A 243 -24.39 -2.16 3.93
C GLY A 243 -24.55 -3.56 4.52
N SER A 244 -24.62 -3.66 5.83
CA SER A 244 -24.74 -4.94 6.54
C SER A 244 -26.00 -5.69 6.09
N VAL A 245 -25.81 -6.98 5.79
CA VAL A 245 -26.82 -8.06 5.66
C VAL A 245 -27.47 -8.22 4.28
N THR A 246 -27.34 -9.42 3.70
CA THR A 246 -28.11 -9.88 2.52
C THR A 246 -29.56 -10.18 2.89
N ASP A 247 -30.47 -10.28 1.90
CA ASP A 247 -31.91 -10.55 2.12
C ASP A 247 -32.22 -11.83 2.94
N ASP A 248 -31.24 -12.72 3.10
CA ASP A 248 -31.33 -13.96 3.89
C ASP A 248 -30.76 -13.86 5.31
N GLY A 249 -30.33 -12.69 5.76
CA GLY A 249 -29.79 -12.49 7.10
C GLY A 249 -28.31 -12.86 7.26
N SER A 250 -27.62 -13.32 6.22
CA SER A 250 -26.18 -13.62 6.28
C SER A 250 -25.32 -12.39 6.01
N GLU A 251 -24.14 -12.32 6.64
CA GLU A 251 -23.13 -11.35 6.20
C GLU A 251 -22.52 -11.86 4.89
N SER A 252 -22.64 -11.10 3.80
CA SER A 252 -21.96 -11.44 2.56
C SER A 252 -20.45 -11.37 2.78
N SER A 253 -19.71 -12.43 2.45
CA SER A 253 -18.24 -12.38 2.45
C SER A 253 -17.75 -11.22 1.57
N ASP A 254 -16.75 -10.45 2.04
CA ASP A 254 -16.20 -9.32 1.30
C ASP A 254 -15.62 -9.79 -0.05
N PHE A 255 -15.00 -10.96 -0.07
CA PHE A 255 -14.49 -11.60 -1.29
C PHE A 255 -15.58 -11.83 -2.33
N LEU A 256 -16.71 -12.40 -1.91
CA LEU A 256 -17.82 -12.71 -2.82
C LEU A 256 -18.55 -11.43 -3.27
N TYR A 257 -18.69 -10.47 -2.37
CA TYR A 257 -19.28 -9.17 -2.68
C TYR A 257 -18.43 -8.42 -3.72
N ILE A 258 -17.12 -8.33 -3.49
CA ILE A 258 -16.18 -7.67 -4.40
C ILE A 258 -16.10 -8.41 -5.75
N LYS A 259 -16.22 -9.75 -5.76
CA LYS A 259 -16.33 -10.52 -7.01
C LYS A 259 -17.53 -10.08 -7.85
N GLN A 260 -18.72 -9.93 -7.24
CA GLN A 260 -19.91 -9.47 -7.96
C GLN A 260 -19.71 -8.07 -8.55
N GLN A 261 -19.09 -7.16 -7.78
CA GLN A 261 -18.77 -5.82 -8.25
C GLN A 261 -17.79 -5.84 -9.42
N ALA A 262 -16.68 -6.57 -9.27
CA ALA A 262 -15.65 -6.71 -10.29
C ALA A 262 -16.20 -7.33 -11.59
N ASP A 263 -17.07 -8.35 -11.50
CA ASP A 263 -17.75 -8.94 -12.66
C ASP A 263 -18.68 -7.95 -13.35
N LYS A 264 -19.47 -7.20 -12.58
CA LYS A 264 -20.37 -6.21 -13.13
C LYS A 264 -19.57 -5.12 -13.85
N PHE A 265 -18.52 -4.60 -13.20
CA PHE A 265 -17.62 -3.62 -13.81
C PHE A 265 -16.96 -4.17 -15.09
N TYR A 266 -16.52 -5.43 -15.08
CA TYR A 266 -15.96 -6.09 -16.28
C TYR A 266 -16.97 -6.14 -17.44
N ASN A 267 -18.24 -6.44 -17.15
CA ASN A 267 -19.30 -6.47 -18.15
C ASN A 267 -19.63 -5.06 -18.68
N GLU A 268 -19.76 -4.06 -17.82
CA GLU A 268 -19.97 -2.65 -18.21
C GLU A 268 -18.81 -2.17 -19.11
N VAL A 269 -17.57 -2.53 -18.76
CA VAL A 269 -16.38 -2.23 -19.57
C VAL A 269 -16.47 -2.88 -20.96
N ASN A 270 -16.81 -4.17 -21.05
CA ASN A 270 -16.94 -4.89 -22.32
C ASN A 270 -18.07 -4.33 -23.21
N ASN A 271 -19.11 -3.76 -22.61
CA ASN A 271 -20.21 -3.11 -23.33
C ASN A 271 -19.83 -1.70 -23.84
N GLY A 272 -18.62 -1.21 -23.56
CA GLY A 272 -18.17 0.11 -23.98
C GLY A 272 -18.76 1.26 -23.17
N GLU A 273 -19.31 0.98 -21.98
CA GLU A 273 -19.98 1.96 -21.13
C GLU A 273 -19.00 2.91 -20.43
N HIS A 274 -17.71 2.57 -20.39
CA HIS A 274 -16.67 3.37 -19.73
C HIS A 274 -15.87 4.22 -20.71
N LYS A 275 -16.09 5.54 -20.64
CA LYS A 275 -15.40 6.55 -21.48
C LYS A 275 -14.64 7.60 -20.65
N TYR A 276 -14.36 7.30 -19.39
CA TYR A 276 -13.69 8.22 -18.47
C TYR A 276 -12.23 8.39 -18.83
N ARG A 277 -11.70 9.60 -18.76
CA ARG A 277 -10.25 9.85 -18.94
C ARG A 277 -9.52 9.19 -17.78
N ARG A 278 -8.61 8.27 -18.11
CA ARG A 278 -7.79 7.52 -17.16
C ARG A 278 -6.36 7.99 -17.12
N PHE A 279 -5.79 8.27 -18.29
CA PHE A 279 -4.42 8.71 -18.41
C PHE A 279 -4.32 9.90 -19.35
N ALA A 280 -3.48 10.86 -19.00
CA ALA A 280 -2.98 11.85 -19.94
C ALA A 280 -1.75 11.28 -20.67
N ILE A 281 -1.69 11.51 -21.98
CA ILE A 281 -0.55 11.16 -22.82
C ILE A 281 0.36 12.37 -22.91
N LEU A 282 1.54 12.28 -22.33
CA LEU A 282 2.52 13.37 -22.30
C LEU A 282 3.51 13.28 -23.46
N GLN A 283 3.72 14.41 -24.13
CA GLN A 283 4.74 14.58 -25.17
C GLN A 283 5.75 15.66 -24.79
N ALA A 284 6.96 15.54 -25.31
CA ALA A 284 8.03 16.50 -25.06
C ALA A 284 7.87 17.73 -25.96
N TYR A 285 8.13 18.93 -25.44
CA TYR A 285 8.08 20.17 -26.23
C TYR A 285 8.99 20.14 -27.47
N THR A 286 10.10 19.43 -27.40
CA THR A 286 11.04 19.22 -28.53
C THR A 286 10.45 18.48 -29.73
N THR A 287 9.27 17.89 -29.57
CA THR A 287 8.51 17.28 -30.68
C THR A 287 7.66 18.28 -31.46
N LEU A 288 7.45 19.48 -30.94
CA LEU A 288 6.66 20.53 -31.59
C LEU A 288 7.47 21.20 -32.71
N PRO A 289 6.88 21.41 -33.90
CA PRO A 289 7.61 21.85 -35.09
C PRO A 289 8.23 23.26 -34.97
N ASN A 290 7.63 24.13 -34.16
CA ASN A 290 8.07 25.51 -33.94
C ASN A 290 8.74 25.74 -32.57
N PHE A 291 8.95 24.68 -31.77
CA PHE A 291 9.68 24.80 -30.51
C PHE A 291 11.19 24.75 -30.73
N ASN A 292 11.93 25.58 -30.00
CA ASN A 292 13.38 25.65 -30.07
C ASN A 292 13.95 25.96 -28.68
N GLU A 293 14.72 25.04 -28.12
CA GLU A 293 15.24 25.16 -26.74
C GLU A 293 16.07 26.43 -26.52
N SER A 294 16.85 26.86 -27.51
CA SER A 294 17.70 28.05 -27.42
C SER A 294 16.92 29.36 -27.46
N LYS A 295 15.69 29.35 -28.01
CA LYS A 295 14.81 30.53 -28.09
C LYS A 295 13.72 30.57 -27.03
N HIS A 296 13.37 29.40 -26.49
CA HIS A 296 12.28 29.23 -25.55
C HIS A 296 12.86 28.86 -24.19
N PHE A 297 12.90 27.57 -23.87
CA PHE A 297 13.54 27.05 -22.68
C PHE A 297 13.99 25.62 -22.94
N LYS A 298 14.90 25.13 -22.11
CA LYS A 298 15.25 23.71 -22.06
C LYS A 298 14.39 23.04 -20.98
N PRO A 299 13.45 22.14 -21.34
CA PRO A 299 12.71 21.35 -20.37
C PRO A 299 13.64 20.59 -19.41
N TYR A 300 13.26 20.45 -18.15
CA TYR A 300 14.00 19.62 -17.21
C TYR A 300 13.86 18.13 -17.55
N ASP A 301 14.92 17.34 -17.35
CA ASP A 301 14.89 15.89 -17.51
C ASP A 301 14.79 15.22 -16.14
N TYR A 302 13.59 14.74 -15.81
CA TYR A 302 13.30 14.12 -14.53
C TYR A 302 13.54 12.60 -14.47
N ARG A 303 14.05 11.96 -15.53
CA ARG A 303 14.19 10.49 -15.53
C ARG A 303 15.02 9.95 -14.38
N GLN A 304 16.19 10.55 -14.11
CA GLN A 304 17.03 10.18 -12.97
C GLN A 304 16.45 10.64 -11.63
N ALA A 305 15.71 11.77 -11.64
CA ALA A 305 15.04 12.27 -10.45
C ALA A 305 13.99 11.26 -9.97
N GLU A 306 13.18 10.74 -10.88
CA GLU A 306 12.14 9.75 -10.59
C GLU A 306 12.72 8.45 -10.02
N GLU A 307 13.80 7.94 -10.61
CA GLU A 307 14.48 6.74 -10.12
C GLU A 307 15.06 6.94 -8.71
N LYS A 308 15.78 8.04 -8.49
CA LYS A 308 16.40 8.34 -7.19
C LYS A 308 15.37 8.66 -6.11
N SER A 309 14.25 9.28 -6.46
CA SER A 309 13.20 9.63 -5.51
C SER A 309 12.40 8.44 -5.00
N ARG A 310 12.56 7.24 -5.58
CA ARG A 310 12.01 6.00 -4.99
C ARG A 310 12.47 5.78 -3.56
N GLN A 311 13.74 6.05 -3.28
CA GLN A 311 14.31 5.96 -1.94
C GLN A 311 13.73 7.04 -1.00
N LEU A 312 13.44 8.25 -1.51
CA LEU A 312 12.75 9.28 -0.74
C LEU A 312 11.34 8.84 -0.36
N PHE A 313 10.62 8.22 -1.30
CA PHE A 313 9.26 7.77 -1.07
C PHE A 313 9.20 6.61 -0.06
N GLU A 314 10.16 5.68 -0.14
CA GLU A 314 10.28 4.59 0.83
C GLU A 314 10.44 5.14 2.25
N ASP A 315 11.44 5.99 2.47
CA ASP A 315 11.70 6.54 3.79
C ASP A 315 10.56 7.44 4.26
N PHE A 316 9.97 8.24 3.36
CA PHE A 316 8.83 9.08 3.67
C PHE A 316 7.64 8.26 4.20
N THR A 317 7.28 7.18 3.52
CA THR A 317 6.14 6.34 3.91
C THR A 317 6.41 5.52 5.17
N LEU A 318 7.65 5.08 5.39
CA LEU A 318 8.06 4.50 6.67
C LEU A 318 7.96 5.52 7.80
N TYR A 319 8.43 6.74 7.61
CA TYR A 319 8.26 7.82 8.59
C TYR A 319 6.79 8.10 8.91
N GLN A 320 5.88 8.04 7.93
CA GLN A 320 4.44 8.11 8.18
C GLN A 320 3.98 6.95 9.06
N SER A 321 4.40 5.71 8.77
CA SER A 321 4.02 4.53 9.57
C SER A 321 4.52 4.58 11.02
N TYR A 322 5.65 5.24 11.26
CA TYR A 322 6.20 5.40 12.61
C TYR A 322 5.37 6.36 13.48
N ASP A 323 4.41 7.08 12.91
CA ASP A 323 3.42 7.79 13.71
C ASP A 323 2.54 6.87 14.53
N THR A 324 2.08 5.76 13.95
CA THR A 324 1.33 4.73 14.67
C THR A 324 2.16 4.14 15.81
N LEU A 325 3.44 3.82 15.54
CA LEU A 325 4.38 3.30 16.54
C LEU A 325 4.55 4.27 17.71
N LEU A 326 4.90 5.53 17.44
CA LEU A 326 5.16 6.50 18.50
C LEU A 326 3.88 6.83 19.27
N THR A 327 2.73 6.94 18.59
CA THR A 327 1.45 7.29 19.21
C THR A 327 0.95 6.22 20.17
N ASN A 328 0.97 4.95 19.74
CA ASN A 328 0.38 3.84 20.49
C ASN A 328 1.21 3.47 21.74
N ILE A 329 2.54 3.64 21.70
CA ILE A 329 3.38 3.32 22.86
C ILE A 329 3.22 4.38 23.95
N ARG A 330 2.87 3.93 25.15
CA ARG A 330 2.74 4.80 26.32
C ARG A 330 4.06 5.47 26.69
N LYS A 331 4.00 6.73 27.13
CA LYS A 331 5.16 7.55 27.51
C LYS A 331 6.08 6.88 28.54
N ASP A 332 5.54 6.12 29.49
CA ASP A 332 6.31 5.44 30.54
C ASP A 332 7.09 4.21 30.06
N ARG A 333 6.79 3.71 28.86
CA ARG A 333 7.50 2.59 28.22
C ARG A 333 8.80 3.01 27.53
N PHE A 334 9.10 4.30 27.43
CA PHE A 334 10.40 4.78 26.95
C PHE A 334 11.40 4.94 28.10
N SER A 335 12.68 4.61 27.87
CA SER A 335 13.74 4.65 28.89
C SER A 335 13.93 6.03 29.53
N GLY A 336 13.65 7.12 28.80
CA GLY A 336 13.61 8.50 29.32
C GLY A 336 12.20 9.09 29.46
N GLY A 337 11.17 8.26 29.44
CA GLY A 337 9.78 8.69 29.59
C GLY A 337 9.24 9.53 28.43
N GLY A 338 8.28 10.41 28.74
CA GLY A 338 7.59 11.23 27.73
C GLY A 338 8.50 12.18 26.95
N ALA A 339 9.58 12.69 27.56
CA ALA A 339 10.51 13.60 26.90
C ALA A 339 11.22 12.94 25.69
N VAL A 340 11.64 11.68 25.84
CA VAL A 340 12.26 10.93 24.74
C VAL A 340 11.26 10.63 23.62
N LYS A 341 10.01 10.31 23.97
CA LYS A 341 8.95 10.12 22.97
C LYS A 341 8.71 11.41 22.16
N GLU A 342 8.60 12.55 22.84
CA GLU A 342 8.40 13.85 22.21
C GLU A 342 9.60 14.27 21.33
N GLU A 343 10.84 13.97 21.75
CA GLU A 343 12.04 14.19 20.92
C GLU A 343 12.01 13.34 19.64
N LEU A 344 11.64 12.06 19.76
CA LEU A 344 11.51 11.16 18.60
C LEU A 344 10.39 11.61 17.65
N GLU A 345 9.25 12.07 18.16
CA GLU A 345 8.14 12.62 17.37
C GLU A 345 8.54 13.89 16.61
N SER A 346 9.25 14.82 17.28
CA SER A 346 9.80 16.01 16.64
C SER A 346 10.79 15.64 15.54
N LYS A 347 11.74 14.75 15.85
CA LYS A 347 12.76 14.31 14.90
C LYS A 347 12.14 13.63 13.68
N ARG A 348 11.14 12.77 13.88
CA ARG A 348 10.37 12.14 12.78
C ARG A 348 9.78 13.20 11.84
N THR A 349 9.14 14.21 12.41
CA THR A 349 8.50 15.29 11.65
C THR A 349 9.53 16.13 10.90
N ASP A 350 10.67 16.42 11.51
CA ASP A 350 11.78 17.14 10.87
C ASP A 350 12.35 16.38 9.67
N GLU A 351 12.51 15.05 9.76
CA GLU A 351 13.00 14.23 8.64
C GLU A 351 11.96 14.14 7.50
N ILE A 352 10.66 14.05 7.81
CA ILE A 352 9.58 14.13 6.79
C ILE A 352 9.67 15.45 6.01
N GLU A 353 9.85 16.56 6.73
CA GLU A 353 9.94 17.89 6.11
C GLU A 353 11.19 18.05 5.25
N LYS A 354 12.33 17.50 5.68
CA LYS A 354 13.55 17.46 4.84
C LYS A 354 13.32 16.70 3.54
N ILE A 355 12.60 15.57 3.59
CA ILE A 355 12.27 14.79 2.39
C ILE A 355 11.35 15.58 1.46
N ARG A 356 10.28 16.20 1.98
CA ARG A 356 9.37 17.05 1.19
C ARG A 356 10.11 18.18 0.48
N ARG A 357 10.92 18.93 1.24
CA ARG A 357 11.74 20.01 0.69
C ARG A 357 12.74 19.50 -0.35
N LYS A 358 13.29 18.30 -0.17
CA LYS A 358 14.18 17.71 -1.18
C LYS A 358 13.43 17.42 -2.48
N VAL A 359 12.19 16.92 -2.41
CA VAL A 359 11.35 16.70 -3.60
C VAL A 359 11.05 18.03 -4.31
N GLU A 360 10.67 19.07 -3.57
CA GLU A 360 10.43 20.41 -4.13
C GLU A 360 11.68 20.98 -4.81
N ASN A 361 12.84 20.86 -4.16
CA ASN A 361 14.11 21.32 -4.72
C ASN A 361 14.47 20.53 -5.99
N ILE A 362 14.29 19.21 -6.01
CA ILE A 362 14.51 18.37 -7.20
C ILE A 362 13.59 18.81 -8.34
N ALA A 363 12.32 19.11 -8.05
CA ALA A 363 11.41 19.65 -9.06
C ALA A 363 11.91 21.01 -9.58
N ALA A 364 12.48 21.84 -8.71
CA ALA A 364 12.96 23.17 -9.05
C ALA A 364 14.27 23.20 -9.88
N ASP A 365 15.16 22.22 -9.68
CA ASP A 365 16.44 22.06 -10.41
C ASP A 365 17.01 20.63 -10.21
N PRO A 366 16.58 19.65 -11.03
CA PRO A 366 16.95 18.25 -10.81
C PRO A 366 18.44 18.00 -11.01
N ALA A 367 19.09 18.69 -11.95
CA ALA A 367 20.50 18.46 -12.25
C ALA A 367 21.39 18.86 -11.05
N LYS A 368 21.12 20.01 -10.45
CA LYS A 368 21.82 20.48 -9.25
C LYS A 368 21.50 19.61 -8.04
N GLU A 369 20.22 19.33 -7.79
CA GLU A 369 19.84 18.68 -6.54
C GLU A 369 20.24 17.21 -6.49
N LEU A 370 20.29 16.51 -7.62
CA LEU A 370 20.76 15.14 -7.69
C LEU A 370 22.28 15.01 -7.46
N SER A 371 23.06 16.10 -7.57
CA SER A 371 24.50 16.10 -7.25
C SER A 371 24.79 16.36 -5.76
N ILE A 372 23.85 16.95 -5.03
CA ILE A 372 23.99 17.27 -3.60
C ILE A 372 23.72 16.03 -2.71
N GLY A 373 23.04 15.02 -3.25
CA GLY A 373 22.65 13.81 -2.50
C GLY A 373 21.49 14.05 -1.54
N PHE A 374 21.22 13.05 -0.71
CA PHE A 374 20.15 13.04 0.28
C PHE A 374 20.72 13.29 1.67
N ASN A 375 20.27 14.34 2.34
CA ASN A 375 20.73 14.73 3.67
C ASN A 375 19.58 14.70 4.68
N TYR A 376 19.18 13.50 5.06
CA TYR A 376 18.19 13.21 6.09
C TYR A 376 18.57 11.86 6.72
N LEU A 377 18.10 11.60 7.94
CA LEU A 377 18.32 10.32 8.61
C LEU A 377 17.53 9.23 7.88
N ARG A 378 18.15 8.08 7.61
CA ARG A 378 17.43 6.97 6.97
C ARG A 378 16.32 6.46 7.87
N ALA A 379 15.16 6.12 7.31
CA ALA A 379 14.02 5.64 8.10
C ALA A 379 14.33 4.34 8.88
N GLU A 380 15.17 3.46 8.34
CA GLU A 380 15.66 2.26 9.04
C GLU A 380 16.52 2.63 10.27
N GLU A 381 17.43 3.58 10.12
CA GLU A 381 18.26 4.07 11.23
C GLU A 381 17.40 4.73 12.32
N PHE A 382 16.40 5.50 11.92
CA PHE A 382 15.44 6.07 12.86
C PHE A 382 14.62 5.00 13.58
N TYR A 383 14.17 3.95 12.88
CA TYR A 383 13.48 2.83 13.52
C TYR A 383 14.33 2.17 14.59
N VAL A 384 15.60 1.89 14.30
CA VAL A 384 16.56 1.36 15.29
C VAL A 384 16.67 2.29 16.50
N MET A 385 16.71 3.61 16.29
CA MET A 385 16.70 4.58 17.40
C MET A 385 15.44 4.46 18.27
N VAL A 386 14.25 4.38 17.65
CA VAL A 386 12.98 4.24 18.38
C VAL A 386 12.97 2.94 19.18
N ILE A 387 13.31 1.82 18.55
CA ILE A 387 13.34 0.49 19.17
C ILE A 387 14.28 0.44 20.37
N ASN A 388 15.47 1.04 20.27
CA ASN A 388 16.43 1.12 21.38
C ASN A 388 16.00 2.07 22.50
N ALA A 389 15.10 3.02 22.23
CA ALA A 389 14.58 3.93 23.24
C ALA A 389 13.44 3.31 24.08
N ILE A 390 12.84 2.21 23.61
CA ILE A 390 11.76 1.50 24.29
C ILE A 390 12.34 0.55 25.34
N LYS A 391 11.73 0.52 26.53
CA LYS A 391 12.08 -0.38 27.61
C LYS A 391 11.73 -1.82 27.26
N THR A 392 12.67 -2.72 27.50
CA THR A 392 12.46 -4.17 27.48
C THR A 392 12.45 -4.74 28.88
N VAL A 393 11.93 -5.96 29.00
CA VAL A 393 11.99 -6.78 30.21
C VAL A 393 12.89 -7.97 29.93
N THR A 394 13.72 -8.34 30.90
CA THR A 394 14.46 -9.61 30.89
C THR A 394 13.50 -10.75 31.15
N TYR A 395 13.34 -11.63 30.17
CA TYR A 395 12.63 -12.90 30.32
C TYR A 395 13.64 -14.03 30.52
N ILE A 396 13.26 -14.96 31.39
CA ILE A 396 13.99 -16.18 31.70
C ILE A 396 13.23 -17.33 31.06
N ALA A 397 13.78 -17.89 29.98
CA ALA A 397 13.38 -19.19 29.49
C ALA A 397 13.76 -20.22 30.55
N GLN A 398 12.79 -21.00 31.00
CA GLN A 398 12.97 -21.92 32.11
C GLN A 398 12.16 -23.20 31.92
N SER A 399 12.72 -24.31 32.36
CA SER A 399 12.07 -25.61 32.36
C SER A 399 11.45 -25.88 33.72
N ARG A 400 10.14 -26.16 33.77
CA ARG A 400 9.42 -26.53 34.99
C ARG A 400 9.02 -28.00 34.95
N MET A 401 9.01 -28.63 36.12
CA MET A 401 8.48 -29.98 36.26
C MET A 401 6.96 -30.00 36.06
N THR A 402 6.49 -31.04 35.40
CA THR A 402 5.07 -31.32 35.17
C THR A 402 4.43 -31.98 36.39
N GLU A 403 3.10 -31.93 36.53
CA GLU A 403 2.42 -32.53 37.69
C GLU A 403 2.45 -34.07 37.63
N VAL A 404 2.58 -34.64 36.42
CA VAL A 404 2.59 -36.08 36.19
C VAL A 404 3.96 -36.55 35.65
N GLY A 405 4.81 -37.08 36.54
CA GLY A 405 6.08 -37.75 36.21
C GLY A 405 7.34 -36.85 36.16
N GLU A 406 8.50 -37.43 35.87
CA GLU A 406 9.80 -36.72 35.73
C GLU A 406 9.92 -35.90 34.42
N SER A 407 8.79 -35.49 33.83
CA SER A 407 8.77 -34.69 32.60
C SER A 407 8.87 -33.20 32.91
N THR A 408 9.24 -32.43 31.89
CA THR A 408 9.33 -30.98 31.99
C THR A 408 8.67 -30.29 30.80
N SER A 409 8.23 -29.06 30.99
CA SER A 409 7.77 -28.16 29.93
C SER A 409 8.38 -26.79 30.16
N ASP A 410 8.67 -26.08 29.08
CA ASP A 410 9.35 -24.80 29.13
C ASP A 410 8.36 -23.64 29.05
N ILE A 411 8.74 -22.51 29.65
CA ILE A 411 8.00 -21.24 29.65
C ILE A 411 9.01 -20.08 29.73
N ALA A 412 8.62 -18.90 29.29
CA ALA A 412 9.38 -17.67 29.53
C ALA A 412 8.65 -16.80 30.56
N LEU A 413 9.33 -16.35 31.62
CA LEU A 413 8.77 -15.44 32.63
C LEU A 413 9.83 -14.41 33.04
N PRO A 414 9.43 -13.21 33.53
CA PRO A 414 10.39 -12.22 34.06
C PRO A 414 11.18 -12.72 35.29
N GLU A 415 10.64 -13.71 36.01
CA GLU A 415 11.23 -14.27 37.21
C GLU A 415 11.40 -15.79 37.11
N LEU A 416 12.43 -16.33 37.77
CA LEU A 416 12.67 -17.77 37.85
C LEU A 416 11.69 -18.38 38.86
N SER A 417 10.81 -19.26 38.38
CA SER A 417 9.84 -19.97 39.20
C SER A 417 10.54 -20.92 40.17
N SER A 418 9.91 -21.12 41.33
CA SER A 418 10.40 -22.09 42.32
C SER A 418 10.53 -23.47 41.70
N ARG A 419 11.70 -24.11 41.89
CA ARG A 419 12.07 -25.44 41.35
C ARG A 419 12.19 -25.51 39.82
N ALA A 420 12.12 -24.39 39.11
CA ALA A 420 12.42 -24.38 37.67
C ALA A 420 13.93 -24.31 37.42
N THR A 421 14.38 -24.87 36.31
CA THR A 421 15.75 -24.75 35.82
C THR A 421 15.82 -23.64 34.79
N LYS A 422 16.67 -22.63 35.01
CA LYS A 422 16.97 -21.59 34.02
C LYS A 422 17.62 -22.24 32.79
N LEU A 423 17.09 -21.93 31.61
CA LEU A 423 17.65 -22.34 30.32
C LEU A 423 18.53 -21.23 29.75
N PHE A 424 17.94 -20.06 29.51
CA PHE A 424 18.63 -18.86 29.02
C PHE A 424 17.81 -17.60 29.32
N GLU A 425 18.42 -16.43 29.17
CA GLU A 425 17.77 -15.12 29.32
C GLU A 425 17.72 -14.41 27.98
N PHE A 426 16.72 -13.56 27.79
CA PHE A 426 16.59 -12.72 26.61
C PHE A 426 15.74 -11.48 26.91
N GLN A 427 15.86 -10.45 26.08
CA GLN A 427 15.03 -9.25 26.15
C GLN A 427 13.81 -9.39 25.24
N ALA A 428 12.66 -8.99 25.77
CA ALA A 428 11.42 -8.86 25.03
C ALA A 428 10.58 -7.71 25.59
N TYR A 429 9.50 -7.35 24.89
CA TYR A 429 8.55 -6.36 25.38
C TYR A 429 7.45 -7.06 26.19
N ASP A 430 6.99 -6.42 27.26
CA ASP A 430 5.91 -6.87 28.13
C ASP A 430 4.57 -6.17 27.82
N PHE A 431 4.48 -5.51 26.66
CA PHE A 431 3.30 -4.77 26.22
C PHE A 431 3.16 -4.85 24.69
N PRO A 432 1.95 -4.65 24.14
CA PRO A 432 1.70 -4.63 22.70
C PRO A 432 2.25 -3.35 22.04
N ASP A 433 1.84 -3.07 20.81
CA ASP A 433 2.05 -1.78 20.13
C ASP A 433 3.49 -1.45 19.66
N VAL A 434 4.46 -2.34 19.90
CA VAL A 434 5.77 -2.24 19.24
C VAL A 434 5.66 -2.78 17.81
N LEU A 435 5.72 -1.87 16.84
CA LEU A 435 5.65 -2.17 15.41
C LEU A 435 6.65 -3.27 15.02
N GLY A 436 6.16 -4.27 14.28
CA GLY A 436 6.95 -5.43 13.86
C GLY A 436 7.01 -6.57 14.87
N THR A 437 6.49 -6.40 16.09
CA THR A 437 6.43 -7.49 17.08
C THR A 437 5.10 -8.25 17.03
N LYS A 438 5.10 -9.48 17.52
CA LYS A 438 3.92 -10.33 17.69
C LYS A 438 3.95 -10.97 19.08
N VAL A 439 2.77 -11.18 19.65
CA VAL A 439 2.64 -11.83 20.96
C VAL A 439 3.04 -13.30 20.86
N VAL A 440 3.85 -13.76 21.81
CA VAL A 440 4.04 -15.17 22.12
C VAL A 440 3.37 -15.43 23.45
N SER A 441 2.36 -16.31 23.44
CA SER A 441 1.51 -16.58 24.61
C SER A 441 1.65 -18.04 25.02
N PHE A 442 2.07 -18.25 26.27
CA PHE A 442 2.20 -19.54 26.93
C PHE A 442 1.00 -19.78 27.83
N GLY A 443 0.45 -20.98 27.78
CA GLY A 443 -0.69 -21.33 28.61
C GLY A 443 -0.76 -22.78 29.01
N ARG A 444 -1.74 -23.07 29.85
CA ARG A 444 -2.05 -24.40 30.36
C ARG A 444 -3.50 -24.73 30.08
N SER A 445 -3.78 -25.98 29.75
CA SER A 445 -5.15 -26.44 29.58
C SER A 445 -5.88 -26.44 30.92
N THR A 446 -7.15 -26.03 30.91
CA THR A 446 -8.02 -26.05 32.08
C THR A 446 -8.61 -27.44 32.34
N SER A 447 -8.67 -28.31 31.32
CA SER A 447 -9.16 -29.69 31.42
C SER A 447 -8.06 -30.71 31.71
N ASP A 448 -6.82 -30.45 31.26
CA ASP A 448 -5.66 -31.29 31.53
C ASP A 448 -4.50 -30.43 32.06
N ARG A 449 -4.24 -30.51 33.37
CA ARG A 449 -3.23 -29.70 34.05
C ARG A 449 -1.80 -29.98 33.60
N ASP A 450 -1.58 -31.08 32.88
CA ASP A 450 -0.29 -31.48 32.33
C ASP A 450 -0.13 -31.13 30.84
N SER A 451 -1.15 -30.50 30.25
CA SER A 451 -1.11 -30.02 28.87
C SER A 451 -0.77 -28.53 28.84
N PHE A 452 0.29 -28.20 28.11
CA PHE A 452 0.79 -26.85 27.90
C PHE A 452 0.66 -26.45 26.44
N GLY A 453 0.61 -25.15 26.20
CA GLY A 453 0.43 -24.61 24.86
C GLY A 453 1.26 -23.35 24.71
N CYS A 454 1.68 -23.11 23.48
CA CYS A 454 2.35 -21.88 23.10
C CYS A 454 1.81 -21.46 21.75
N THR A 455 1.42 -20.20 21.64
CA THR A 455 0.85 -19.60 20.43
C THR A 455 1.71 -18.40 20.02
N PHE A 456 1.69 -18.08 18.72
CA PHE A 456 2.44 -16.95 18.17
C PHE A 456 1.55 -16.10 17.26
N GLY A 457 1.44 -14.81 17.56
CA GLY A 457 0.54 -13.86 16.91
C GLY A 457 -0.81 -13.67 17.61
N GLN A 458 -1.19 -14.58 18.52
CA GLN A 458 -2.48 -14.58 19.22
C GLN A 458 -2.29 -14.98 20.68
N HIS A 459 -3.19 -14.52 21.55
CA HIS A 459 -3.23 -14.96 22.94
C HIS A 459 -3.87 -16.35 23.06
N ILE A 460 -3.30 -17.21 23.91
CA ILE A 460 -3.77 -18.58 24.04
C ILE A 460 -5.10 -18.70 24.80
N ASP A 461 -5.44 -17.71 25.62
CA ASP A 461 -6.71 -17.65 26.36
C ASP A 461 -7.93 -17.35 25.47
N GLN A 462 -7.70 -17.00 24.19
CA GLN A 462 -8.74 -16.89 23.18
C GLN A 462 -9.22 -18.26 22.68
N PHE A 463 -8.54 -19.35 23.04
CA PHE A 463 -8.96 -20.72 22.74
C PHE A 463 -9.67 -21.33 23.95
N ASP A 464 -10.88 -21.83 23.73
CA ASP A 464 -11.66 -22.51 24.77
C ASP A 464 -10.84 -23.61 25.45
N GLY A 465 -10.87 -23.63 26.79
CA GLY A 465 -10.16 -24.63 27.59
C GLY A 465 -8.69 -24.32 27.85
N TRP A 466 -8.22 -23.10 27.58
CA TRP A 466 -6.87 -22.64 27.88
C TRP A 466 -6.84 -21.45 28.82
N LYS A 467 -5.80 -21.38 29.64
CA LYS A 467 -5.49 -20.24 30.49
C LYS A 467 -4.08 -19.74 30.18
N GLU A 468 -3.95 -18.46 29.86
CA GLU A 468 -2.65 -17.81 29.69
C GLU A 468 -1.90 -17.75 31.03
N GLU A 469 -0.62 -18.12 31.00
CA GLU A 469 0.29 -18.09 32.15
C GLU A 469 1.42 -17.05 31.95
N SER A 470 1.78 -16.77 30.70
CA SER A 470 2.74 -15.73 30.35
C SER A 470 2.53 -15.26 28.91
N CYS A 471 2.77 -13.98 28.67
CA CYS A 471 2.90 -13.44 27.32
C CYS A 471 4.06 -12.45 27.24
N LEU A 472 4.58 -12.32 26.02
CA LEU A 472 5.61 -11.35 25.66
C LEU A 472 5.52 -11.01 24.17
N TRP A 473 6.08 -9.88 23.76
CA TRP A 473 6.10 -9.43 22.37
C TRP A 473 7.52 -9.46 21.81
N VAL A 474 7.67 -10.14 20.67
CA VAL A 474 8.97 -10.45 20.02
C VAL A 474 8.86 -10.33 18.51
N PHE A 475 9.99 -10.29 17.81
CA PHE A 475 10.00 -10.16 16.36
C PHE A 475 9.79 -11.53 15.68
N PRO A 476 8.91 -11.62 14.66
CA PRO A 476 8.73 -12.82 13.85
C PRO A 476 9.83 -13.00 12.79
N THR A 477 10.61 -11.96 12.53
CA THR A 477 11.69 -11.92 11.54
C THR A 477 12.99 -11.44 12.17
N HIS A 478 14.11 -11.86 11.59
CA HIS A 478 15.44 -11.44 12.03
C HIS A 478 15.65 -9.95 11.72
N LEU A 479 15.96 -9.16 12.75
CA LEU A 479 16.30 -7.75 12.60
C LEU A 479 17.73 -7.52 13.10
N LYS A 480 18.61 -7.15 12.17
CA LYS A 480 20.03 -6.94 12.47
C LYS A 480 20.19 -5.91 13.58
N SER A 481 21.01 -6.21 14.60
CA SER A 481 21.31 -5.35 15.75
C SER A 481 20.14 -5.10 16.73
N ILE A 482 18.93 -5.60 16.43
CA ILE A 482 17.73 -5.46 17.27
C ILE A 482 17.32 -6.82 17.85
N ALA A 483 17.27 -7.84 17.00
CA ALA A 483 16.77 -9.18 17.30
C ALA A 483 17.60 -10.24 16.56
N ASP A 484 18.86 -10.38 16.99
CA ASP A 484 19.90 -11.18 16.32
C ASP A 484 19.96 -12.66 16.76
N ARG A 485 19.05 -13.08 17.64
CA ARG A 485 19.05 -14.43 18.19
C ARG A 485 17.73 -15.12 17.91
N THR A 486 17.83 -16.32 17.34
CA THR A 486 16.68 -17.17 17.06
C THR A 486 16.41 -18.08 18.24
N VAL A 487 15.19 -18.00 18.77
CA VAL A 487 14.64 -18.97 19.71
C VAL A 487 13.68 -19.87 18.95
N LEU A 488 13.90 -21.18 19.05
CA LEU A 488 13.03 -22.21 18.54
C LEU A 488 12.01 -22.59 19.61
N VAL A 489 10.73 -22.58 19.23
CA VAL A 489 9.67 -23.16 20.05
C VAL A 489 9.30 -24.50 19.43
N GLN A 490 9.31 -25.56 20.24
CA GLN A 490 8.99 -26.92 19.78
C GLN A 490 7.94 -27.56 20.68
N LYS A 491 7.21 -28.53 20.13
CA LYS A 491 6.36 -29.43 20.90
C LYS A 491 7.15 -30.70 21.20
N SER A 492 7.15 -31.13 22.46
CA SER A 492 7.68 -32.42 22.84
C SER A 492 6.88 -33.55 22.18
N ASN A 493 7.53 -34.69 21.92
CA ASN A 493 6.88 -35.92 21.47
C ASN A 493 6.04 -36.58 22.59
N ILE A 494 6.19 -36.12 23.83
CA ILE A 494 5.47 -36.59 25.02
C ILE A 494 4.49 -35.48 25.43
N LYS A 495 3.19 -35.74 25.27
CA LYS A 495 2.08 -34.80 25.58
C LYS A 495 2.21 -33.44 24.85
N ASN A 496 1.37 -32.48 25.22
CA ASN A 496 1.48 -31.09 24.76
C ASN A 496 2.52 -30.33 25.63
N HIS A 497 3.78 -30.76 25.69
CA HIS A 497 4.81 -29.98 26.39
C HIS A 497 5.57 -29.08 25.42
N ILE A 498 6.04 -27.94 25.91
CA ILE A 498 6.78 -26.94 25.12
C ILE A 498 8.28 -27.05 25.40
N ARG A 499 9.09 -26.85 24.36
CA ARG A 499 10.55 -26.73 24.45
C ARG A 499 11.03 -25.42 23.86
N LEU A 500 11.93 -24.74 24.57
CA LEU A 500 12.58 -23.50 24.13
C LEU A 500 14.08 -23.72 23.97
N GLU A 501 14.61 -23.44 22.78
CA GLU A 501 16.04 -23.62 22.48
C GLU A 501 16.60 -22.41 21.72
N LEU A 502 17.80 -21.95 22.08
CA LEU A 502 18.58 -21.07 21.21
C LEU A 502 19.16 -21.90 20.06
N LEU A 503 19.03 -21.41 18.82
CA LEU A 503 19.35 -22.20 17.64
C LEU A 503 20.86 -22.50 17.53
N GLU A 504 21.24 -23.74 17.85
CA GLU A 504 22.51 -24.38 17.45
C GLU A 504 22.31 -25.67 16.59
N LYS A 505 21.08 -26.21 16.44
CA LYS A 505 20.84 -27.48 15.74
C LYS A 505 19.58 -27.57 14.87
N LYS A 506 19.64 -28.53 13.93
CA LYS A 506 18.73 -28.83 12.80
C LYS A 506 17.51 -29.69 13.21
N LEU A 507 16.52 -29.14 13.89
CA LEU A 507 15.19 -29.76 14.01
C LEU A 507 14.10 -28.77 13.55
N LYS A 508 12.95 -29.29 13.08
CA LYS A 508 11.86 -28.49 12.51
C LYS A 508 10.99 -27.93 13.66
N PRO A 509 10.98 -26.61 13.92
CA PRO A 509 10.28 -26.02 15.06
C PRO A 509 8.75 -25.93 14.83
N LEU A 510 7.99 -25.71 15.91
CA LEU A 510 6.59 -25.24 15.82
C LEU A 510 6.57 -23.86 15.15
N PHE A 511 7.39 -22.96 15.66
CA PHE A 511 7.69 -21.65 15.08
C PHE A 511 9.03 -21.15 15.64
N GLN A 512 9.55 -20.10 15.02
CA GLN A 512 10.75 -19.41 15.45
C GLN A 512 10.43 -17.95 15.77
N LEU A 513 11.12 -17.40 16.76
CA LEU A 513 11.03 -16.01 17.14
C LEU A 513 12.43 -15.40 17.28
N TYR A 514 12.52 -14.09 17.17
CA TYR A 514 13.78 -13.35 17.21
C TYR A 514 13.78 -12.37 18.38
N VAL A 515 14.86 -12.45 19.16
CA VAL A 515 15.05 -11.70 20.40
C VAL A 515 16.48 -11.19 20.50
N ASN A 516 16.71 -10.27 21.44
CA ASN A 516 18.05 -9.89 21.84
C ASN A 516 18.48 -10.70 23.07
N VAL A 517 19.72 -11.17 23.11
CA VAL A 517 20.28 -11.96 24.23
C VAL A 517 21.51 -11.22 24.74
N TYR A 518 21.66 -11.16 26.07
CA TYR A 518 22.84 -10.60 26.72
C TYR A 518 24.04 -11.55 26.66
#